data_AF-A0A9Q1A5C5-F1
#
_entry.id   AF-A0A9Q1A5C5-F1
#
_cell.length_a   1.000
_cell.length_b   1.000
_cell.length_c   1.000
_cell.angle_alpha   90.00
_cell.angle_beta   90.00
_cell.angle_gamma   90.00
#
_symmetry.space_group_name_H-M   'P 1'
#
loop_
_entity.id
_entity.type
_entity.pdbx_description
1 polymer ?
#
loop_
_entity_poly.entity_id
_entity_poly.type
_entity_poly.pdbx_seq_one_letter_code
_entity_poly.pdbx_strand_id
1 'polypeptide(L)'
;MYARCGEMGFAKKVFDEMGDRGLVSWNSMILGYSKMGFAKQAIVLFMEMREEGFEPDEMTLVSVLGACGDLGDLGLGRWVDWFVVDKKMEVNSYVGSALIDMYGKCGDLISARRVFDSMPNKDVVTWNAFITGCAQNGASNEAIVLFNEMREAAGNMIKLKDMLGKEEVRS
;
A
#
# COMPACT_ATOMS: atom_id res chain seq x y z
N MET A 1 20.92 0.20 13.89
CA MET A 1 19.65 0.52 14.60
C MET A 1 19.74 1.82 15.37
N TYR A 2 20.67 1.99 16.33
CA TYR A 2 20.74 3.19 17.18
C TYR A 2 20.85 4.53 16.44
N ALA A 3 21.61 4.61 15.34
CA ALA A 3 21.75 5.85 14.55
C ALA A 3 20.40 6.34 13.97
N ARG A 4 19.62 5.41 13.37
CA ARG A 4 18.30 5.73 12.79
C ARG A 4 17.25 6.08 13.86
N CYS A 5 17.30 5.41 15.03
CA CYS A 5 16.43 5.78 16.15
C CYS A 5 16.74 7.19 16.68
N GLY A 6 18.04 7.54 16.75
CA GLY A 6 18.48 8.88 17.14
C GLY A 6 17.99 9.93 16.16
N GLU A 7 18.17 9.70 14.86
CA GLU A 7 17.68 10.58 13.78
C GLU A 7 16.16 10.79 13.86
N MET A 8 15.39 9.73 14.14
CA MET A 8 13.93 9.84 14.25
C MET A 8 13.48 10.61 15.50
N GLY A 9 14.21 10.50 16.60
CA GLY A 9 13.99 11.31 17.80
C GLY A 9 14.24 12.80 17.56
N PHE A 10 15.32 13.14 16.85
CA PHE A 10 15.59 14.53 16.44
C PHE A 10 14.52 15.05 15.46
N ALA A 11 14.14 14.24 14.47
CA ALA A 11 13.11 14.60 13.51
C ALA A 11 11.76 14.88 14.20
N LYS A 12 11.35 14.06 15.18
CA LYS A 12 10.13 14.30 15.96
C LYS A 12 10.22 15.58 16.78
N LYS A 13 11.36 15.86 17.41
CA LYS A 13 11.54 17.12 18.15
C LYS A 13 11.40 18.34 17.24
N VAL A 14 12.05 18.32 16.07
CA VAL A 14 11.92 19.42 15.08
C VAL A 14 10.47 19.55 14.63
N PHE A 15 9.81 18.43 14.32
CA PHE A 15 8.41 18.40 13.93
C PHE A 15 7.48 18.97 15.02
N ASP A 16 7.76 18.67 16.29
CA ASP A 16 6.98 19.18 17.41
C ASP A 16 7.14 20.69 17.60
N GLU A 17 8.33 21.23 17.32
CA GLU A 17 8.67 22.66 17.40
C GLU A 17 8.22 23.46 16.16
N MET A 18 7.73 22.81 15.10
CA MET A 18 7.19 23.50 13.93
C MET A 18 5.91 24.26 14.29
N GLY A 19 5.93 25.59 14.15
CA GLY A 19 4.77 26.45 14.37
C GLY A 19 3.68 26.35 13.30
N ASP A 20 4.02 25.79 12.13
CA ASP A 20 3.07 25.49 11.04
C ASP A 20 3.44 24.14 10.41
N ARG A 21 2.71 23.08 10.77
CA ARG A 21 2.91 21.74 10.22
C ARG A 21 2.05 21.56 8.98
N GLY A 22 2.68 21.40 7.82
CA GLY A 22 1.97 21.08 6.59
C GLY A 22 1.81 19.57 6.36
N LEU A 23 0.94 19.18 5.43
CA LEU A 23 0.73 17.79 4.99
C LEU A 23 2.04 17.05 4.65
N VAL A 24 2.99 17.73 4.00
CA VAL A 24 4.30 17.16 3.65
C VAL A 24 5.10 16.75 4.88
N SER A 25 5.03 17.54 5.96
CA SER A 25 5.74 17.24 7.21
C SER A 25 5.13 16.04 7.92
N TRP A 26 3.80 15.95 7.97
CA TRP A 26 3.07 14.77 8.48
C TRP A 26 3.43 13.51 7.70
N ASN A 27 3.35 13.55 6.38
CA ASN A 27 3.67 12.42 5.51
C ASN A 27 5.12 11.96 5.69
N SER A 28 6.06 12.90 5.78
CA SER A 28 7.48 12.59 5.99
C SER A 28 7.70 11.86 7.31
N MET A 29 7.06 12.31 8.38
CA MET A 29 7.18 11.71 9.70
C MET A 29 6.52 10.32 9.76
N ILE A 30 5.29 10.19 9.26
CA ILE A 30 4.55 8.92 9.24
C ILE A 30 5.30 7.88 8.41
N LEU A 31 5.77 8.26 7.21
CA LEU A 31 6.58 7.38 6.35
C LEU A 31 7.90 7.00 7.02
N GLY A 32 8.56 7.94 7.71
CA GLY A 32 9.79 7.72 8.44
C GLY A 32 9.63 6.65 9.52
N TYR A 33 8.61 6.78 10.38
CA TYR A 33 8.32 5.78 11.41
C TYR A 33 7.92 4.43 10.81
N SER A 34 7.09 4.41 9.76
CA SER A 34 6.68 3.19 9.07
C SER A 34 7.90 2.42 8.53
N LYS A 35 8.80 3.10 7.80
CA LYS A 35 10.04 2.50 7.25
C LYS A 35 11.04 2.02 8.29
N MET A 36 11.01 2.58 9.49
CA MET A 36 11.89 2.17 10.59
C MET A 36 11.33 1.03 11.44
N GLY A 37 10.15 0.51 11.10
CA GLY A 37 9.48 -0.56 11.87
C GLY A 37 8.78 -0.05 13.14
N PHE A 38 8.62 1.27 13.26
CA PHE A 38 7.91 1.93 14.36
C PHE A 38 6.44 2.13 14.00
N ALA A 39 5.77 1.04 13.63
CA ALA A 39 4.41 1.06 13.11
C ALA A 39 3.40 1.72 14.08
N LYS A 40 3.57 1.51 15.40
CA LYS A 40 2.71 2.14 16.42
C LYS A 40 2.84 3.67 16.39
N GLN A 41 4.06 4.18 16.31
CA GLN A 41 4.32 5.61 16.25
C GLN A 41 3.80 6.23 14.95
N ALA A 42 3.90 5.51 13.83
CA ALA A 42 3.31 5.95 12.56
C ALA A 42 1.78 6.10 12.66
N ILE A 43 1.10 5.16 13.32
CA ILE A 43 -0.35 5.23 13.55
C ILE A 43 -0.73 6.36 14.51
N VAL A 44 0.04 6.55 15.59
CA VAL A 44 -0.22 7.66 16.54
C VAL A 44 -0.15 9.00 15.82
N LEU A 45 0.90 9.23 15.03
CA LEU A 45 1.00 10.46 14.23
C LEU A 45 -0.11 10.60 13.20
N PHE A 46 -0.55 9.50 12.60
CA PHE A 46 -1.69 9.52 11.68
C PHE A 46 -2.99 9.94 12.38
N MET A 47 -3.21 9.49 13.63
CA MET A 47 -4.35 9.93 14.42
C MET A 47 -4.25 11.43 14.77
N GLU A 48 -3.07 11.88 15.23
CA GLU A 48 -2.80 13.30 15.51
C GLU A 48 -3.03 14.20 14.27
N MET A 49 -2.52 13.79 13.11
CA MET A 49 -2.74 14.47 11.83
C MET A 49 -4.23 14.70 11.55
N ARG A 50 -5.06 13.67 11.78
CA ARG A 50 -6.50 13.74 11.54
C ARG A 50 -7.24 14.58 12.59
N GLU A 51 -6.81 14.54 13.85
CA GLU A 51 -7.35 15.38 14.92
C GLU A 51 -7.06 16.87 14.68
N GLU A 52 -5.90 17.19 14.09
CA GLU A 52 -5.55 18.54 13.64
C GLU A 52 -6.27 18.95 12.34
N GLY A 53 -7.14 18.10 11.78
CA GLY A 53 -7.98 18.39 10.63
C GLY A 53 -7.29 18.20 9.28
N PHE A 54 -6.11 17.59 9.24
CA PHE A 54 -5.45 17.26 7.97
C PHE A 54 -6.06 16.00 7.36
N GLU A 55 -6.35 16.08 6.06
CA GLU A 55 -6.87 14.96 5.32
C GLU A 55 -5.73 14.08 4.78
N PRO A 56 -5.75 12.76 5.03
CA PRO A 56 -4.76 11.84 4.52
C PRO A 56 -4.74 11.82 2.99
N ASP A 57 -3.54 11.84 2.40
CA ASP A 57 -3.35 11.62 0.97
C ASP A 57 -2.87 10.19 0.69
N GLU A 58 -2.69 9.88 -0.59
CA GLU A 58 -2.20 8.57 -1.04
C GLU A 58 -0.92 8.12 -0.31
N MET A 59 0.03 9.03 -0.09
CA MET A 59 1.29 8.71 0.59
C MET A 59 1.06 8.41 2.08
N THR A 60 0.18 9.18 2.74
CA THR A 60 -0.26 8.89 4.10
C THR A 60 -0.86 7.48 4.18
N LEU A 61 -1.81 7.17 3.29
CA LEU A 61 -2.57 5.92 3.32
C LEU A 61 -1.68 4.69 3.10
N VAL A 62 -0.78 4.73 2.10
CA VAL A 62 0.17 3.64 1.85
C VAL A 62 1.06 3.39 3.08
N SER A 63 1.55 4.46 3.72
CA SER A 63 2.42 4.37 4.89
C SER A 63 1.70 3.76 6.10
N VAL A 64 0.43 4.13 6.30
CA VAL A 64 -0.42 3.65 7.40
C VAL A 64 -0.86 2.21 7.16
N LEU A 65 -1.22 1.84 5.93
CA LEU A 65 -1.57 0.46 5.58
C LEU A 65 -0.42 -0.51 5.83
N GLY A 66 0.81 -0.11 5.48
CA GLY A 66 2.01 -0.89 5.83
C GLY A 66 2.15 -1.09 7.34
N ALA A 67 1.98 -0.02 8.12
CA ALA A 67 2.01 -0.09 9.59
C ALA A 67 0.88 -0.97 10.16
N CYS A 68 -0.32 -0.93 9.57
CA CYS A 68 -1.43 -1.81 9.97
C CYS A 68 -1.09 -3.27 9.72
N GLY A 69 -0.55 -3.59 8.54
CA GLY A 69 -0.14 -4.95 8.20
C GLY A 69 0.96 -5.47 9.13
N ASP A 70 1.96 -4.63 9.45
CA ASP A 70 3.06 -5.02 10.34
C ASP A 70 2.61 -5.25 11.79
N LEU A 71 1.53 -4.60 12.23
CA LEU A 71 0.92 -4.80 13.55
C LEU A 71 -0.20 -5.83 13.57
N GLY A 72 -0.66 -6.30 12.40
CA GLY A 72 -1.88 -7.10 12.27
C GLY A 72 -3.15 -6.35 12.65
N ASP A 73 -3.16 -5.01 12.56
CA ASP A 73 -4.32 -4.17 12.91
C ASP A 73 -5.33 -4.11 11.76
N LEU A 74 -6.09 -5.19 11.62
CA LEU A 74 -7.15 -5.30 10.62
C LEU A 74 -8.27 -4.26 10.81
N GLY A 75 -8.50 -3.80 12.04
CA GLY A 75 -9.52 -2.80 12.36
C GLY A 75 -9.21 -1.46 11.71
N LEU A 76 -8.00 -0.95 11.94
CA LEU A 76 -7.54 0.28 11.31
C LEU A 76 -7.39 0.12 9.79
N GLY A 77 -6.88 -1.03 9.33
CA GLY A 77 -6.78 -1.33 7.90
C GLY A 77 -8.11 -1.26 7.16
N ARG A 78 -9.19 -1.81 7.74
CA ARG A 78 -10.55 -1.71 7.19
C ARG A 78 -11.10 -0.28 7.21
N TRP A 79 -10.77 0.49 8.25
CA TRP A 79 -11.14 1.90 8.30
C TRP A 79 -10.48 2.69 7.18
N VAL A 80 -9.19 2.44 6.90
CA VAL A 80 -8.48 3.07 5.79
C VAL A 80 -9.08 2.68 4.44
N ASP A 81 -9.39 1.39 4.23
CA ASP A 81 -10.07 0.92 3.01
C ASP A 81 -11.43 1.61 2.83
N TRP A 82 -12.24 1.71 3.89
CA TRP A 82 -13.49 2.47 3.85
C TRP A 82 -13.26 3.94 3.52
N PHE A 83 -12.22 4.57 4.07
CA PHE A 83 -11.88 5.97 3.80
C PHE A 83 -11.55 6.20 2.31
N VAL A 84 -10.78 5.31 1.69
CA VAL A 84 -10.48 5.34 0.25
C VAL A 84 -11.77 5.32 -0.57
N VAL A 85 -12.71 4.44 -0.21
CA VAL A 85 -14.00 4.31 -0.90
C VAL A 85 -14.90 5.53 -0.67
N ASP A 86 -15.03 6.01 0.57
CA ASP A 86 -15.86 7.16 0.95
C ASP A 86 -15.41 8.43 0.23
N LYS A 87 -14.09 8.64 0.13
CA LYS A 87 -13.48 9.77 -0.57
C LYS A 87 -13.38 9.59 -2.08
N LYS A 88 -13.84 8.45 -2.60
CA LYS A 88 -13.78 8.09 -4.03
C LYS A 88 -12.37 8.24 -4.59
N MET A 89 -11.37 7.90 -3.77
CA MET A 89 -9.97 7.95 -4.20
C MET A 89 -9.72 6.86 -5.23
N GLU A 90 -8.87 7.16 -6.21
CA GLU A 90 -8.47 6.17 -7.20
C GLU A 90 -7.61 5.08 -6.55
N VAL A 91 -8.03 3.82 -6.69
CA VAL A 91 -7.22 2.67 -6.27
C VAL A 91 -6.23 2.33 -7.38
N ASN A 92 -5.13 3.09 -7.42
CA ASN A 92 -4.02 2.84 -8.31
C ASN A 92 -3.14 1.68 -7.79
N SER A 93 -2.06 1.36 -8.51
CA SER A 93 -1.13 0.29 -8.10
C SER A 93 -0.56 0.47 -6.70
N TYR A 94 -0.29 1.70 -6.25
CA TYR A 94 0.32 1.96 -4.94
C TYR A 94 -0.67 1.69 -3.81
N VAL A 95 -1.85 2.32 -3.84
CA VAL A 95 -2.89 2.12 -2.82
C VAL A 95 -3.40 0.69 -2.84
N GLY A 96 -3.67 0.14 -4.04
CA GLY A 96 -4.17 -1.22 -4.21
C GLY A 96 -3.20 -2.27 -3.70
N SER A 97 -1.91 -2.18 -4.04
CA SER A 97 -0.91 -3.12 -3.52
C SER A 97 -0.73 -3.00 -2.00
N ALA A 98 -0.79 -1.79 -1.43
CA ALA A 98 -0.72 -1.59 0.01
C ALA A 98 -1.93 -2.18 0.75
N LEU A 99 -3.14 -2.03 0.21
CA LEU A 99 -4.36 -2.66 0.75
C LEU A 99 -4.28 -4.18 0.71
N ILE A 100 -3.83 -4.75 -0.41
CA ILE A 100 -3.64 -6.20 -0.58
C ILE A 100 -2.59 -6.74 0.40
N ASP A 101 -1.43 -6.08 0.51
CA ASP A 101 -0.38 -6.47 1.45
C ASP A 101 -0.88 -6.42 2.90
N MET A 102 -1.57 -5.34 3.27
CA MET A 102 -2.16 -5.18 4.60
C MET A 102 -3.16 -6.29 4.92
N TYR A 103 -4.12 -6.55 4.03
CA TYR A 103 -5.11 -7.62 4.24
C TYR A 103 -4.45 -9.01 4.27
N GLY A 104 -3.45 -9.23 3.41
CA GLY A 104 -2.63 -10.45 3.40
C GLY A 104 -1.92 -10.68 4.73
N LYS A 105 -1.20 -9.68 5.25
CA LYS A 105 -0.52 -9.76 6.55
C LYS A 105 -1.49 -9.96 7.72
N CYS A 106 -2.70 -9.41 7.62
CA CYS A 106 -3.78 -9.61 8.60
C CYS A 106 -4.55 -10.93 8.43
N GLY A 107 -4.27 -11.71 7.38
CA GLY A 107 -4.91 -12.99 7.10
C GLY A 107 -6.32 -12.91 6.49
N ASP A 108 -6.77 -11.73 6.06
CA ASP A 108 -8.07 -11.53 5.41
C ASP A 108 -7.94 -11.60 3.87
N LEU A 109 -7.63 -12.79 3.36
CA LEU A 109 -7.45 -13.03 1.92
C LEU A 109 -8.69 -12.73 1.09
N ILE A 110 -9.89 -12.81 1.68
CA ILE A 110 -11.16 -12.48 1.03
C ILE A 110 -11.19 -10.99 0.68
N SER A 111 -10.85 -10.13 1.64
CA SER A 111 -10.77 -8.70 1.41
C SER A 111 -9.62 -8.33 0.46
N ALA A 112 -8.48 -9.02 0.56
CA ALA A 112 -7.38 -8.88 -0.41
C ALA A 112 -7.83 -9.21 -1.85
N ARG A 113 -8.59 -10.30 -2.05
CA ARG A 113 -9.18 -10.67 -3.35
C ARG A 113 -10.10 -9.59 -3.87
N ARG A 114 -11.00 -9.08 -3.03
CA ARG A 114 -11.93 -8.01 -3.41
C ARG A 114 -11.19 -6.78 -3.95
N VAL A 115 -10.17 -6.32 -3.23
CA VAL A 115 -9.37 -5.18 -3.67
C VAL A 115 -8.70 -5.50 -5.00
N PHE A 116 -8.01 -6.63 -5.08
CA PHE A 116 -7.33 -7.06 -6.30
C PHE A 116 -8.27 -7.08 -7.51
N ASP A 117 -9.42 -7.74 -7.41
CA ASP A 117 -10.38 -7.85 -8.52
C ASP A 117 -10.92 -6.49 -8.97
N SER A 118 -11.13 -5.57 -8.03
CA SER A 118 -11.62 -4.22 -8.32
C SER A 118 -10.62 -3.32 -9.05
N MET A 119 -9.33 -3.64 -9.02
CA MET A 119 -8.29 -2.82 -9.66
C MET A 119 -8.34 -2.95 -11.19
N PRO A 120 -8.49 -1.85 -11.94
CA PRO A 120 -8.56 -1.89 -13.40
C PRO A 120 -7.21 -2.28 -14.03
N ASN A 121 -6.11 -1.84 -13.41
CA ASN A 121 -4.75 -2.12 -13.85
C ASN A 121 -3.99 -2.84 -12.74
N LYS A 122 -3.44 -4.01 -13.05
CA LYS A 122 -2.67 -4.84 -12.12
C LYS A 122 -1.25 -4.98 -12.67
N ASP A 123 -0.28 -4.41 -11.97
CA ASP A 123 1.13 -4.54 -12.31
C ASP A 123 1.81 -5.65 -11.51
N VAL A 124 3.09 -5.90 -11.81
CA VAL A 124 3.89 -6.93 -11.14
C VAL A 124 3.91 -6.76 -9.62
N VAL A 125 3.88 -5.53 -9.11
CA VAL A 125 3.88 -5.25 -7.67
C VAL A 125 2.57 -5.74 -7.04
N THR A 126 1.44 -5.43 -7.70
CA THR A 126 0.10 -5.83 -7.26
C THR A 126 -0.06 -7.36 -7.23
N TRP A 127 0.38 -8.05 -8.29
CA TRP A 127 0.38 -9.52 -8.34
C TRP A 127 1.25 -10.14 -7.25
N ASN A 128 2.48 -9.63 -7.08
CA ASN A 128 3.42 -10.15 -6.09
C ASN A 128 2.92 -9.95 -4.66
N ALA A 129 2.31 -8.79 -4.35
CA ALA A 129 1.71 -8.53 -3.04
C ALA A 129 0.69 -9.62 -2.70
N PHE A 130 -0.19 -9.96 -3.65
CA PHE A 130 -1.24 -10.94 -3.37
C PHE A 130 -0.71 -12.37 -3.29
N ILE A 131 0.18 -12.76 -4.19
CA ILE A 131 0.82 -14.09 -4.17
C ILE A 131 1.57 -14.28 -2.85
N THR A 132 2.27 -13.26 -2.38
CA THR A 132 2.98 -13.28 -1.10
C THR A 132 2.01 -13.43 0.07
N GLY A 133 0.91 -12.67 0.08
CA GLY A 133 -0.15 -12.80 1.07
C GLY A 133 -0.75 -14.22 1.10
N CYS A 134 -1.01 -14.82 -0.05
CA CYS A 134 -1.50 -16.21 -0.13
C CYS A 134 -0.48 -17.20 0.45
N ALA A 135 0.80 -17.05 0.09
CA ALA A 135 1.86 -17.92 0.59
C ALA A 135 2.03 -17.84 2.11
N GLN A 136 1.96 -16.63 2.68
CA GLN A 136 2.06 -16.40 4.13
C GLN A 136 0.89 -17.01 4.91
N ASN A 137 -0.29 -17.13 4.28
CA ASN A 137 -1.49 -17.68 4.90
C ASN A 137 -1.76 -19.16 4.56
N GLY A 138 -0.80 -19.84 3.91
CA GLY A 138 -0.93 -21.26 3.54
C GLY A 138 -1.90 -21.54 2.39
N ALA A 139 -2.34 -20.50 1.67
CA ALA A 139 -3.23 -20.61 0.51
C ALA A 139 -2.43 -20.92 -0.79
N SER A 140 -1.62 -21.99 -0.77
CA SER A 140 -0.69 -22.32 -1.87
C SER A 140 -1.38 -22.53 -3.21
N ASN A 141 -2.57 -23.15 -3.23
CA ASN A 141 -3.33 -23.36 -4.46
C ASN A 141 -3.73 -22.04 -5.11
N GLU A 142 -4.17 -21.08 -4.31
CA GLU A 142 -4.55 -19.75 -4.77
C GLU A 142 -3.34 -18.96 -5.28
N ALA A 143 -2.21 -19.06 -4.58
CA ALA A 143 -0.94 -18.46 -5.02
C ALA A 143 -0.50 -18.99 -6.41
N ILE A 144 -0.63 -20.29 -6.66
CA ILE A 144 -0.29 -20.91 -7.96
C ILE A 144 -1.24 -20.44 -9.06
N VAL A 145 -2.54 -20.35 -8.78
CA VAL A 145 -3.53 -19.84 -9.73
C VAL A 145 -3.21 -18.41 -10.12
N LEU A 146 -3.01 -17.51 -9.13
CA LEU A 146 -2.65 -16.11 -9.36
C LEU A 146 -1.34 -15.99 -10.16
N PHE A 147 -0.33 -16.81 -9.87
CA PHE A 147 0.92 -16.79 -10.61
C PHE A 147 0.76 -17.19 -12.09
N ASN A 148 -0.09 -18.18 -12.38
CA ASN A 148 -0.37 -18.58 -13.76
C ASN A 148 -1.16 -17.49 -14.50
N GLU A 149 -2.16 -16.87 -13.87
CA GLU A 149 -2.91 -15.74 -14.43
C GLU A 149 -1.99 -14.55 -14.76
N MET A 150 -1.05 -14.22 -13.87
CA MET A 150 -0.05 -13.19 -14.10
C MET A 150 0.79 -13.49 -15.36
N ARG A 151 1.23 -14.74 -15.56
CA ARG A 151 2.02 -15.14 -16.72
C ARG A 151 1.24 -15.05 -18.03
N GLU A 152 -0.03 -15.46 -18.02
CA GLU A 152 -0.92 -15.34 -19.17
C GLU A 152 -1.16 -13.86 -19.52
N ALA A 153 -1.41 -13.01 -18.53
CA ALA A 153 -1.57 -11.57 -18.73
C ALA A 153 -0.32 -10.93 -19.35
N ALA A 154 0.87 -11.29 -18.85
CA ALA A 154 2.14 -10.81 -19.41
C ALA A 154 2.36 -11.31 -20.85
N GLY A 155 2.05 -12.57 -21.14
CA GLY A 155 2.14 -13.15 -22.49
C GLY A 155 1.19 -12.47 -23.49
N ASN A 156 -0.03 -12.14 -23.06
CA ASN A 156 -1.01 -11.44 -23.90
C ASN A 156 -0.58 -10.01 -24.21
N MET A 157 0.04 -9.30 -23.26
CA MET A 157 0.55 -7.95 -23.50
C MET A 157 1.71 -7.94 -24.52
N ILE A 158 2.60 -8.93 -24.47
CA ILE A 158 3.69 -9.07 -25.47
C ILE A 158 3.10 -9.32 -26.86
N LYS A 159 2.15 -10.24 -27.00
CA LYS A 159 1.46 -10.51 -28.27
C LYS A 159 0.76 -9.26 -28.83
N LEU A 160 0.10 -8.47 -27.99
CA LEU A 160 -0.56 -7.23 -28.42
C LEU A 160 0.45 -6.21 -28.97
N LYS A 161 1.59 -6.02 -28.30
CA LYS A 161 2.66 -5.12 -28.77
C LYS A 161 3.24 -5.58 -30.10
N ASP A 162 3.44 -6.89 -30.28
CA ASP A 162 3.91 -7.46 -31.54
C ASP A 162 2.90 -7.29 -32.69
N MET A 163 1.59 -7.26 -32.38
CA MET A 163 0.54 -7.01 -33.37
C MET A 163 0.49 -5.53 -33.79
N LEU A 164 0.53 -4.60 -32.84
CA LEU A 164 0.51 -3.17 -33.11
C LEU A 164 1.79 -2.70 -33.83
N GLY A 165 2.95 -3.23 -33.44
CA GLY A 165 4.23 -2.92 -34.12
C GLY A 165 4.33 -3.44 -35.56
N LYS A 166 3.46 -4.37 -35.98
CA LYS A 166 3.37 -4.85 -37.37
C LYS A 166 2.45 -3.99 -38.25
N GLU A 167 1.55 -3.20 -37.66
CA GLU A 167 0.65 -2.31 -38.39
C GLU A 167 1.33 -0.99 -38.76
N GLU A 168 2.20 -0.45 -37.90
CA GLU A 168 2.97 0.79 -38.17
C GLU A 168 4.08 0.62 -39.22
N VAL A 169 4.53 -0.60 -39.50
CA VAL A 169 5.54 -0.89 -40.55
C VAL A 169 4.89 -1.15 -41.92
N ARG A 170 3.54 -1.18 -41.99
CA ARG A 170 2.77 -1.44 -43.21
C ARG A 170 2.09 -0.20 -43.81
N SER A 171 2.30 0.99 -43.24
CA SER A 171 1.88 2.29 -43.80
C SER A 171 3.06 3.04 -44.39
#